data_AF-A0A9X0CCI6-F1
#
_entry.id   AF-A0A9X0CCI6-F1
#
_cell.length_a   1.000
_cell.length_b   1.000
_cell.length_c   1.000
_cell.angle_alpha   90.00
_cell.angle_beta   90.00
_cell.angle_gamma   90.00
#
_symmetry.space_group_name_H-M   'P 1'
#
loop_
_entity.id
_entity.type
_entity.pdbx_description
1 polymer ?
#
loop_
_entity_poly.entity_id
_entity_poly.type
_entity_poly.pdbx_seq_one_letter_code
_entity_poly.pdbx_strand_id
1 'polypeptide(L)'
;MGLSIDSTNSLEDVALESPNTIKFMQMQFYKDRQFMESVLKRAEEAGYKAILLTLDIPTYGEHKGRANFFLPEHLEFANFLSWKKKEGLQNNKEMMCVSEGHHPSLVMRHAASHL
;
A
#
# COMPACT_ATOMS: atom_id res chain seq x y z
N MET A 1 10.61 4.12 -14.59
CA MET A 1 9.91 3.03 -13.87
C MET A 1 8.94 3.65 -12.87
N GLY A 2 7.68 3.22 -12.84
CA GLY A 2 6.73 3.61 -11.80
C GLY A 2 6.68 2.53 -10.72
N LEU A 3 6.86 2.89 -9.45
CA LEU A 3 6.72 1.99 -8.30
C LEU A 3 5.36 2.21 -7.63
N SER A 4 4.62 1.13 -7.39
CA SER A 4 3.37 1.20 -6.62
C SER A 4 3.64 1.39 -5.13
N ILE A 5 2.80 2.16 -4.45
CA ILE A 5 2.83 2.24 -2.98
C ILE A 5 2.58 0.87 -2.35
N ASP A 6 1.74 0.04 -2.96
CA ASP A 6 1.40 -1.34 -2.55
C ASP A 6 2.47 -2.38 -2.96
N SER A 7 3.67 -1.93 -3.34
CA SER A 7 4.82 -2.80 -3.64
C SER A 7 5.24 -3.64 -2.43
N THR A 8 5.70 -4.87 -2.72
CA THR A 8 6.31 -5.78 -1.73
C THR A 8 7.76 -5.46 -1.41
N ASN A 9 8.35 -4.50 -2.11
CA ASN A 9 9.66 -3.93 -1.83
C ASN A 9 9.51 -2.46 -1.46
N SER A 10 10.33 -2.01 -0.52
CA SER A 10 10.35 -0.62 -0.09
C SER A 10 10.83 0.28 -1.23
N LEU A 11 10.39 1.54 -1.24
CA LEU A 11 10.84 2.51 -2.23
C LEU A 11 12.35 2.76 -2.16
N GLU A 12 12.94 2.61 -0.97
CA GLU A 12 14.37 2.75 -0.70
C GLU A 12 15.17 1.60 -1.30
N ASP A 13 14.74 0.35 -1.09
CA ASP A 13 15.39 -0.82 -1.68
C ASP A 13 15.36 -0.76 -3.21
N VAL A 14 14.22 -0.39 -3.78
CA VAL A 14 14.08 -0.20 -5.23
C VAL A 14 14.98 0.93 -5.73
N ALA A 15 15.15 2.00 -4.95
CA ALA A 15 16.04 3.09 -5.31
C ALA A 15 17.52 2.66 -5.29
N LEU A 16 17.91 1.90 -4.27
CA LEU A 16 19.24 1.35 -4.08
C LEU A 16 19.64 0.40 -5.22
N GLU A 17 18.75 -0.51 -5.60
CA GLU A 17 18.99 -1.50 -6.65
C GLU A 17 18.90 -0.93 -8.07
N SER A 18 18.35 0.28 -8.23
CA SER A 18 18.17 0.92 -9.55
C SER A 18 18.70 2.36 -9.59
N PRO A 19 19.98 2.62 -9.25
CA PRO A 19 20.49 3.97 -9.03
C PRO A 19 20.42 4.86 -10.29
N ASN A 20 20.61 4.28 -11.47
CA ASN A 20 20.64 4.99 -12.76
C ASN A 20 19.27 5.10 -13.45
N THR A 21 18.20 4.64 -12.81
CA THR A 21 16.86 4.62 -13.40
C THR A 21 16.05 5.84 -12.96
N ILE A 22 15.38 6.49 -13.92
CA ILE A 22 14.35 7.49 -13.61
C ILE A 22 13.15 6.76 -12.98
N LYS A 23 12.87 7.09 -11.72
CA LYS A 23 11.84 6.46 -10.90
C LYS A 23 10.71 7.43 -10.62
N PHE A 24 9.49 6.94 -10.65
CA PHE A 24 8.28 7.66 -10.25
C PHE A 24 7.57 6.87 -9.16
N MET A 25 7.06 7.56 -8.14
CA MET A 25 6.34 6.93 -7.05
C MET A 25 4.84 7.07 -7.31
N GLN A 26 4.12 5.96 -7.48
CA GLN A 26 2.68 5.96 -7.63
C GLN A 26 2.01 5.83 -6.27
N MET A 27 0.95 6.63 -6.02
CA MET A 27 0.13 6.51 -4.82
C MET A 27 -1.30 7.01 -5.05
N GLN A 28 -2.23 6.57 -4.21
CA GLN A 28 -3.60 7.05 -4.08
C GLN A 28 -3.77 7.85 -2.77
N PHE A 29 -4.94 8.45 -2.58
CA PHE A 29 -5.24 9.14 -1.32
C PHE A 29 -5.60 8.15 -0.21
N TYR A 30 -4.91 8.28 0.92
CA TYR A 30 -5.20 7.57 2.16
C TYR A 30 -5.76 8.52 3.23
N LYS A 31 -6.47 7.95 4.20
CA LYS A 31 -7.01 8.72 5.34
C LYS A 31 -5.91 9.32 6.20
N ASP A 32 -4.80 8.60 6.39
CA ASP A 32 -3.66 9.07 7.16
C ASP A 32 -2.76 10.01 6.32
N ARG A 33 -2.90 11.32 6.56
CA ARG A 33 -2.09 12.36 5.91
C ARG A 33 -0.62 12.31 6.32
N GLN A 34 -0.33 11.95 7.57
CA GLN A 34 1.05 11.85 8.06
C GLN A 34 1.79 10.68 7.41
N PHE A 35 1.09 9.56 7.22
CA PHE A 35 1.60 8.44 6.44
C PHE A 35 1.96 8.87 5.02
N MET A 36 1.04 9.53 4.31
CA MET A 36 1.30 10.00 2.95
C MET A 36 2.48 10.98 2.89
N GLU A 37 2.53 11.94 3.80
CA GLU A 37 3.67 12.87 3.90
C GLU A 37 4.99 12.12 4.11
N SER A 38 5.00 11.08 4.95
CA SER A 38 6.20 10.26 5.19
C SER A 38 6.65 9.52 3.91
N VAL A 39 5.72 9.03 3.09
CA VAL A 39 6.05 8.36 1.83
C VAL A 39 6.62 9.35 0.83
N LEU A 40 6.03 10.55 0.73
CA LEU A 40 6.51 11.60 -0.16
C LEU A 40 7.94 12.04 0.18
N LYS A 41 8.22 12.28 1.47
CA LYS A 41 9.57 12.64 1.94
C LYS A 41 10.58 11.54 1.63
N ARG A 42 10.26 10.29 1.96
CA ARG A 42 11.14 9.15 1.66
C ARG A 42 11.39 8.99 0.16
N ALA A 43 10.38 9.19 -0.68
CA ALA A 43 10.53 9.15 -2.13
C ALA A 43 11.44 10.26 -2.67
N GLU A 44 11.30 11.48 -2.14
CA GLU A 44 12.18 12.60 -2.48
C GLU A 44 13.64 12.31 -2.08
N GLU A 45 13.86 11.86 -0.84
CA GLU A 45 15.16 11.46 -0.30
C GLU A 45 15.80 10.32 -1.11
N ALA A 46 15.00 9.35 -1.55
CA ALA A 46 15.43 8.23 -2.39
C ALA A 46 15.63 8.60 -3.88
N GLY A 47 15.45 9.88 -4.25
CA GLY A 47 15.73 10.40 -5.58
C GLY A 47 14.68 10.07 -6.65
N TYR A 48 13.44 9.77 -6.25
CA TYR A 48 12.31 9.68 -7.17
C TYR A 48 12.06 11.04 -7.82
N LYS A 49 11.69 11.05 -9.10
CA LYS A 49 11.62 12.28 -9.91
C LYS A 49 10.23 12.87 -10.03
N ALA A 50 9.20 12.08 -9.75
CA ALA A 50 7.81 12.54 -9.76
C ALA A 50 6.92 11.61 -8.96
N ILE A 51 5.74 12.14 -8.61
CA ILE A 51 4.64 11.40 -8.00
C ILE A 51 3.54 11.18 -9.03
N LEU A 52 3.07 9.94 -9.16
CA LEU A 52 1.93 9.56 -9.99
C LEU A 52 0.72 9.40 -9.06
N LEU A 53 -0.06 10.46 -8.90
CA LEU A 53 -1.25 10.44 -8.05
C LEU A 53 -2.44 9.81 -8.79
N THR A 54 -2.95 8.71 -8.27
CA THR A 54 -4.08 7.95 -8.83
C THR A 54 -5.40 8.47 -8.23
N LEU A 55 -6.26 9.05 -9.07
CA LEU A 55 -7.49 9.76 -8.65
C LEU A 55 -8.80 9.06 -9.05
N ASP A 56 -8.72 8.03 -9.89
CA ASP A 56 -9.85 7.25 -10.41
C ASP A 56 -10.29 6.11 -9.48
N ILE A 57 -9.63 5.94 -8.33
CA ILE A 57 -9.94 4.93 -7.31
C ILE A 57 -10.45 5.62 -6.03
N PRO A 58 -11.68 6.18 -6.00
CA PRO A 58 -12.28 6.69 -4.77
C PRO A 58 -12.67 5.54 -3.81
N THR A 59 -12.97 4.37 -4.38
CA THR A 59 -13.30 3.12 -3.69
C THR A 59 -12.75 1.96 -4.52
N TYR A 60 -12.40 0.86 -3.86
CA TYR A 60 -11.94 -0.34 -4.57
C TYR A 60 -13.12 -1.01 -5.30
N GLY A 61 -12.89 -1.41 -6.55
CA GLY A 61 -13.90 -2.08 -7.37
C GLY A 61 -14.10 -3.55 -6.98
N GLU A 62 -15.28 -4.09 -7.27
CA GLU A 62 -15.58 -5.51 -7.08
C GLU A 62 -14.83 -6.39 -8.08
N HIS A 63 -13.97 -7.28 -7.59
CA HIS A 63 -13.21 -8.22 -8.42
C HIS A 63 -13.77 -9.65 -8.30
N LYS A 64 -14.75 -10.00 -9.14
CA LYS A 64 -15.46 -11.30 -9.08
C LYS A 64 -14.56 -12.54 -9.23
N GLY A 65 -13.39 -12.40 -9.87
CA GLY A 65 -12.42 -13.49 -10.06
C GLY A 65 -11.31 -13.58 -9.01
N ARG A 66 -11.34 -12.74 -7.97
CA ARG A 66 -10.30 -12.66 -6.92
C ARG A 66 -10.89 -12.78 -5.52
N ALA A 67 -11.91 -13.63 -5.36
CA ALA A 67 -12.47 -13.92 -4.04
C ALA A 67 -11.36 -14.42 -3.10
N ASN A 68 -11.29 -13.87 -1.89
CA ASN A 68 -10.28 -14.19 -0.87
C ASN A 68 -8.82 -13.96 -1.29
N PHE A 69 -8.56 -13.02 -2.20
CA PHE A 69 -7.19 -12.62 -2.51
C PHE A 69 -6.59 -11.83 -1.34
N PHE A 70 -5.47 -12.31 -0.81
CA PHE A 70 -4.68 -11.62 0.21
C PHE A 70 -3.21 -11.75 -0.11
N LEU A 71 -2.42 -10.77 0.32
CA LEU A 71 -0.97 -10.85 0.20
C LEU A 71 -0.44 -12.00 1.08
N PRO A 72 0.31 -12.99 0.52
CA PRO A 72 0.89 -14.10 1.27
C PRO A 72 1.72 -13.65 2.49
N GLU A 73 1.76 -14.46 3.55
CA GLU A 73 2.37 -14.09 4.84
C GLU A 73 3.87 -13.78 4.78
N HIS A 74 4.59 -14.35 3.81
CA HIS A 74 6.02 -14.10 3.63
C HIS A 74 6.34 -12.81 2.85
N LEU A 75 5.31 -12.10 2.39
CA LEU A 75 5.43 -10.80 1.72
C LEU A 75 4.79 -9.73 2.60
N GLU A 76 5.20 -8.49 2.41
CA GLU A 76 4.70 -7.37 3.20
C GLU A 76 4.37 -6.16 2.32
N PHE A 77 3.45 -5.32 2.78
CA PHE A 77 3.26 -3.98 2.24
C PHE A 77 4.42 -3.08 2.71
N ALA A 78 5.57 -3.20 2.05
CA ALA A 78 6.85 -2.69 2.53
C ALA A 78 6.86 -1.17 2.78
N ASN A 79 6.05 -0.42 2.04
CA ASN A 79 5.95 1.04 2.22
C ASN A 79 5.03 1.47 3.38
N PHE A 80 4.29 0.56 4.01
CA PHE A 80 3.24 0.84 4.99
C PHE A 80 3.60 0.52 6.44
N LEU A 81 4.85 0.13 6.71
CA LEU A 81 5.26 -0.35 8.03
C LEU A 81 4.98 0.67 9.16
N SER A 82 5.14 1.97 8.90
CA SER A 82 4.83 3.03 9.87
C SER A 82 3.34 3.07 10.22
N TRP A 83 2.47 2.92 9.22
CA TRP A 83 1.02 2.93 9.41
C TRP A 83 0.52 1.63 10.04
N LYS A 84 1.05 0.48 9.61
CA LYS A 84 0.81 -0.83 10.22
C LYS A 84 1.08 -0.79 11.72
N LYS A 85 2.22 -0.20 12.13
CA LYS A 85 2.59 -0.01 13.53
C LYS A 85 1.64 0.93 14.28
N LYS A 86 1.25 2.05 13.67
CA LYS A 86 0.35 3.05 14.25
C LYS A 86 -1.05 2.48 14.57
N GLU A 87 -1.59 1.68 13.67
CA GLU A 87 -2.93 1.07 13.81
C GLU A 87 -2.91 -0.26 14.57
N GLY A 88 -1.73 -0.76 14.96
CA GLY A 88 -1.59 -2.03 15.67
C GLY A 88 -1.98 -3.27 14.85
N LEU A 89 -1.83 -3.20 13.51
CA LEU A 89 -2.24 -4.27 12.60
C LEU A 89 -1.24 -5.44 12.66
N GLN A 90 -1.77 -6.66 12.77
CA GLN A 90 -1.01 -7.87 13.02
C GLN A 90 -0.66 -8.62 11.74
N ASN A 91 -1.46 -8.48 10.68
CA ASN A 91 -1.32 -9.29 9.47
C ASN A 91 -1.64 -8.51 8.17
N ASN A 92 -1.35 -9.15 7.03
CA ASN A 92 -1.56 -8.57 5.71
C ASN A 92 -3.04 -8.34 5.37
N LYS A 93 -3.98 -9.12 5.93
CA LYS A 93 -5.42 -8.94 5.66
C LYS A 93 -5.94 -7.65 6.28
N GLU A 94 -5.52 -7.38 7.51
CA GLU A 94 -5.84 -6.14 8.23
C GLU A 94 -5.22 -4.93 7.52
N MET A 95 -3.96 -5.04 7.09
CA MET A 95 -3.28 -3.99 6.32
C MET A 95 -4.03 -3.67 5.01
N MET A 96 -4.37 -4.70 4.24
CA MET A 96 -5.11 -4.56 2.98
C MET A 96 -6.48 -3.90 3.23
N CYS A 97 -7.24 -4.37 4.22
CA CYS A 97 -8.53 -3.79 4.58
C CYS A 97 -8.44 -2.29 4.93
N VAL A 98 -7.45 -1.89 5.73
CA VAL A 98 -7.26 -0.48 6.11
C VAL A 98 -6.82 0.36 4.91
N SER A 99 -5.91 -0.16 4.09
CA SER A 99 -5.46 0.51 2.86
C SER A 99 -6.60 0.73 1.86
N GLU A 100 -7.61 -0.15 1.89
CA GLU A 100 -8.83 -0.03 1.09
C GLU A 100 -9.85 0.96 1.65
N GLY A 101 -9.56 1.57 2.80
CA GLY A 101 -10.44 2.53 3.46
C GLY A 101 -11.50 1.89 4.36
N HIS A 102 -11.49 0.57 4.50
CA HIS A 102 -12.39 -0.19 5.36
C HIS A 102 -11.89 -0.22 6.82
N HIS A 103 -12.83 -0.33 7.77
CA HIS A 103 -12.50 -0.48 9.19
C HIS A 103 -11.93 -1.90 9.47
N PRO A 104 -10.88 -2.07 10.30
CA PRO A 104 -10.26 -3.38 10.57
C PRO A 104 -11.23 -4.48 11.01
N SER A 105 -12.30 -4.15 11.72
CA SER A 105 -13.33 -5.12 12.14
C SER A 105 -14.14 -5.72 10.96
N LEU A 106 -14.08 -5.13 9.77
CA LEU A 106 -14.72 -5.65 8.56
C LEU A 106 -13.98 -6.85 7.95
N VAL A 107 -12.70 -7.06 8.31
CA VAL A 107 -11.90 -8.23 7.89
C VAL A 107 -12.62 -9.54 8.23
N MET A 108 -13.30 -9.61 9.38
CA MET A 108 -14.00 -10.82 9.83
C MET A 108 -15.35 -11.05 9.14
N ARG A 109 -15.99 -10.01 8.58
CA ARG A 109 -17.31 -10.13 7.95
C ARG A 109 -17.25 -10.71 6.54
N HIS A 110 -16.21 -10.39 5.77
CA HIS A 110 -16.02 -10.95 4.42
C HIS A 110 -15.64 -12.43 4.43
N ALA A 111 -15.02 -12.93 5.49
CA ALA A 111 -14.71 -14.36 5.63
C ALA A 111 -15.96 -15.22 5.92
N ALA A 112 -17.02 -14.62 6.48
CA ALA A 112 -18.22 -15.34 6.91
C ALA A 112 -19.37 -15.34 5.89
N SER A 113 -19.31 -14.53 4.84
CA SER A 113 -20.39 -14.40 3.84
C SER A 113 -20.30 -15.38 2.66
N HIS A 114 -19.32 -16.29 2.67
CA HIS A 114 -19.09 -17.27 1.61
C HIS A 114 -18.92 -18.72 2.12
N LEU A 115 -19.42 -19.00 3.33
CA LEU A 115 -19.78 -20.34 3.80
C LEU A 115 -21.30 -20.47 3.81
#